data_AF-A0A832G8Q2-F1
#
_entry.id   AF-A0A832G8Q2-F1
#
_cell.length_a   1.000
_cell.length_b   1.000
_cell.length_c   1.000
_cell.angle_alpha   90.00
_cell.angle_beta   90.00
_cell.angle_gamma   90.00
#
_symmetry.space_group_name_H-M   'P 1'
#
loop_
_entity.id
_entity.type
_entity.pdbx_description
1 polymer ?
#
loop_
_entity_poly.entity_id
_entity_poly.type
_entity_poly.pdbx_seq_one_letter_code
_entity_poly.pdbx_strand_id
1 'polypeptide(L)'
;MFIANKLFKLSVFFGIVILFLVVYFGYLFFEPYLTQDIITIEIVNKERFGSEPSKYLIFTPDEVFLNENNYYHEKKNADEIYPMFTRGNKYKVKVVGTYWPSMNRLRNIVKILEINGVPVKQEPIKID
;
A
#
# COMPACT_ATOMS: atom_id res chain seq x y z
N MET A 1 -2.71 16.84 48.04
CA MET A 1 -1.69 17.42 47.13
C MET A 1 -0.88 16.36 46.38
N PHE A 2 -0.33 15.33 47.05
CA PHE A 2 0.50 14.30 46.40
C PHE A 2 -0.25 13.42 45.36
N ILE A 3 -1.51 13.05 45.65
CA ILE A 3 -2.36 12.25 44.75
C ILE A 3 -2.78 13.04 43.51
N ALA A 4 -3.13 14.32 43.67
CA ALA A 4 -3.48 15.21 42.56
C ALA A 4 -2.33 15.38 41.56
N ASN A 5 -1.09 15.50 42.04
CA ASN A 5 0.10 15.57 41.19
C ASN A 5 0.37 14.26 40.42
N LYS A 6 0.09 13.10 41.03
CA LYS A 6 0.20 11.79 40.34
C LYS A 6 -0.88 11.62 39.27
N LEU A 7 -2.12 12.00 39.57
CA LEU A 7 -3.23 11.96 38.61
C LEU A 7 -3.02 12.93 37.44
N PHE A 8 -2.48 14.12 37.69
CA PHE A 8 -2.13 15.09 36.65
C PHE A 8 -1.01 14.59 35.72
N LYS A 9 0.06 13.99 36.27
CA LYS A 9 1.12 13.39 35.44
C LYS A 9 0.59 12.23 34.60
N LEU A 10 -0.32 11.44 35.17
CA LEU A 10 -0.96 10.33 34.46
C LEU A 10 -1.86 10.83 33.32
N SER A 11 -2.66 11.88 33.53
CA SER A 11 -3.49 12.47 32.47
C SER A 11 -2.66 13.08 31.34
N VAL A 12 -1.55 13.76 31.66
CA VAL A 12 -0.61 14.27 30.65
C VAL A 12 0.00 13.12 29.84
N PHE A 13 0.43 12.04 30.50
CA PHE A 13 0.94 10.84 29.82
C PHE A 13 -0.10 10.25 28.86
N PHE A 14 -1.35 10.07 29.32
CA PHE A 14 -2.43 9.60 28.44
C PHE A 14 -2.72 10.57 27.30
N GLY A 15 -2.68 11.88 27.54
CA GLY A 15 -2.83 12.89 26.48
C GLY A 15 -1.77 12.75 25.39
N ILE A 16 -0.51 12.52 25.78
CA ILE A 16 0.60 12.28 24.83
C ILE A 16 0.39 10.97 24.07
N VAL A 17 0.00 9.89 24.76
CA VAL A 17 -0.28 8.60 24.12
C VAL A 17 -1.42 8.74 23.10
N ILE A 18 -2.52 9.40 23.48
CA ILE A 18 -3.64 9.65 22.58
C ILE A 18 -3.20 10.48 21.36
N LEU A 19 -2.38 11.51 21.57
CA LEU A 19 -1.83 12.31 20.47
C LEU A 19 -1.05 11.45 19.47
N PHE A 20 -0.15 10.59 19.97
CA PHE A 20 0.61 9.67 19.11
C PHE A 20 -0.31 8.69 18.37
N LEU A 21 -1.33 8.16 19.03
CA LEU A 21 -2.31 7.28 18.39
C LEU A 21 -3.06 8.01 17.27
N VAL A 22 -3.53 9.24 17.50
CA VAL A 22 -4.23 10.04 16.49
C VAL A 22 -3.33 10.30 15.28
N VAL A 23 -2.07 10.68 15.50
CA VAL A 23 -1.11 10.90 14.41
C VAL A 23 -0.85 9.59 13.65
N TYR A 24 -0.65 8.48 14.36
CA TYR A 24 -0.38 7.17 13.75
C TYR A 24 -1.56 6.65 12.92
N PHE A 25 -2.78 6.63 13.49
CA PHE A 25 -3.98 6.22 12.76
C PHE A 25 -4.34 7.20 11.65
N GLY A 26 -4.09 8.49 11.84
CA GLY A 26 -4.19 9.50 10.79
C GLY A 26 -3.28 9.16 9.61
N TYR A 27 -2.00 8.86 9.88
CA TYR A 27 -1.07 8.42 8.84
C TYR A 27 -1.58 7.19 8.08
N LEU A 28 -2.06 6.15 8.77
CA LEU A 28 -2.57 4.94 8.10
C LEU A 28 -3.74 5.23 7.14
N PHE A 29 -4.62 6.17 7.49
CA PHE A 29 -5.75 6.55 6.64
C PHE A 29 -5.31 7.43 5.46
N PHE A 30 -4.37 8.35 5.67
CA PHE A 30 -3.89 9.28 4.64
C PHE A 30 -2.71 8.76 3.82
N GLU A 31 -2.10 7.63 4.18
CA GLU A 31 -0.97 7.02 3.48
C GLU A 31 -1.18 6.92 1.96
N PRO A 32 -2.34 6.48 1.43
CA PRO A 32 -2.59 6.45 -0.01
C PRO A 32 -2.46 7.80 -0.68
N TYR A 33 -2.89 8.88 -0.01
CA TYR A 33 -2.87 10.21 -0.57
C TYR A 33 -1.48 10.85 -0.49
N LEU A 34 -0.69 10.47 0.52
CA LEU A 34 0.65 11.02 0.77
C LEU A 34 1.76 10.30 -0.03
N THR A 35 1.58 9.00 -0.29
CA THR A 35 2.64 8.13 -0.86
C THR A 35 2.33 7.64 -2.26
N GLN A 36 1.23 8.12 -2.85
CA GLN A 36 0.86 7.76 -4.21
C GLN A 36 1.92 8.22 -5.19
N ASP A 37 2.36 7.28 -6.03
CA ASP A 37 3.34 7.55 -7.08
C ASP A 37 2.97 6.81 -8.37
N ILE A 38 3.43 7.33 -9.50
CA ILE A 38 3.27 6.71 -10.82
C ILE A 38 4.67 6.42 -11.36
N ILE A 39 4.97 5.14 -11.49
CA ILE A 39 6.31 4.67 -11.87
C ILE A 39 6.21 3.72 -13.06
N THR A 40 7.33 3.59 -13.78
CA THR A 40 7.50 2.56 -14.80
C THR A 40 8.32 1.42 -14.24
N ILE A 41 7.81 0.20 -14.31
CA ILE A 41 8.44 -1.01 -13.79
C ILE A 41 8.61 -2.05 -14.89
N GLU A 42 9.66 -2.86 -14.77
CA GLU A 42 9.87 -4.05 -15.60
C GLU A 42 9.68 -5.30 -14.73
N ILE A 43 8.90 -6.26 -15.22
CA ILE A 43 8.56 -7.44 -14.42
C ILE A 43 9.63 -8.51 -14.59
N VAL A 44 10.33 -8.84 -13.49
CA VAL A 44 11.30 -9.94 -13.43
C VAL A 44 10.60 -11.25 -13.13
N ASN A 45 9.69 -11.25 -12.16
CA ASN A 45 8.90 -12.42 -11.76
C ASN A 45 7.62 -11.98 -11.03
N LYS A 46 6.69 -12.92 -10.83
CA LYS A 46 5.52 -12.72 -9.96
C LYS A 46 5.16 -14.02 -9.26
N GLU A 47 4.76 -13.94 -7.99
CA GLU A 47 4.41 -15.11 -7.19
C GLU A 47 3.20 -14.82 -6.30
N ARG A 48 2.49 -15.88 -5.91
CA ARG A 48 1.44 -15.81 -4.89
C ARG A 48 2.08 -15.87 -3.51
N PHE A 49 1.62 -15.01 -2.59
CA PHE A 49 2.12 -15.02 -1.22
C PHE A 49 1.52 -16.18 -0.43
N GLY A 50 2.18 -17.33 -0.45
CA GLY A 50 1.74 -18.54 0.26
C GLY A 50 0.30 -18.94 -0.13
N SER A 51 -0.54 -19.15 0.89
CA SER A 51 -1.96 -19.48 0.73
C SER A 51 -2.89 -18.28 0.91
N GLU A 52 -2.37 -17.06 1.08
CA GLU A 52 -3.22 -15.89 1.30
C GLU A 52 -4.02 -15.54 0.03
N PRO A 53 -5.35 -15.36 0.14
CA PRO A 53 -6.17 -14.95 -0.98
C PRO A 53 -5.84 -13.51 -1.39
N SER A 54 -5.88 -13.24 -2.69
CA SER A 54 -5.74 -11.88 -3.23
C SER A 54 -4.47 -11.16 -2.76
N LYS A 55 -3.35 -11.89 -2.55
CA LYS A 55 -2.06 -11.33 -2.15
C LYS A 55 -0.92 -11.92 -2.97
N TYR A 56 -0.20 -11.04 -3.65
CA TYR A 56 0.81 -11.40 -4.63
C TYR A 56 2.07 -10.53 -4.47
N LEU A 57 3.22 -11.11 -4.80
CA LEU A 57 4.50 -10.42 -4.90
C LEU A 57 4.85 -10.22 -6.36
N ILE A 58 5.20 -8.99 -6.72
CA ILE A 58 5.63 -8.60 -8.06
C ILE A 58 7.09 -8.15 -7.97
N PHE A 59 7.98 -8.93 -8.58
CA PHE A 59 9.42 -8.70 -8.52
C PHE A 59 9.87 -7.85 -9.70
N THR A 60 10.62 -6.79 -9.40
CA THR A 60 11.24 -5.90 -10.38
C THR A 60 12.74 -5.78 -10.07
N PRO A 61 13.55 -5.17 -10.95
CA PRO A 61 14.99 -5.02 -10.68
C PRO A 61 15.29 -4.17 -9.44
N ASP A 62 14.48 -3.15 -9.19
CA ASP A 62 14.74 -2.14 -8.16
C ASP A 62 14.08 -2.48 -6.82
N GLU A 63 12.85 -2.99 -6.85
CA GLU A 63 12.11 -3.33 -5.64
C GLU A 63 11.10 -4.48 -5.83
N VAL A 64 10.56 -4.95 -4.71
CA VAL A 64 9.46 -5.92 -4.70
C VAL A 64 8.19 -5.18 -4.32
N PHE A 65 7.20 -5.29 -5.19
CA PHE A 65 5.88 -4.73 -4.94
C PHE A 65 4.93 -5.80 -4.42
N LEU A 66 3.96 -5.33 -3.68
CA LEU A 66 2.81 -6.09 -3.27
C LEU A 66 1.66 -5.81 -4.24
N ASN A 67 0.84 -6.81 -4.52
CA ASN A 67 -0.46 -6.64 -5.14
C ASN A 67 -1.47 -7.35 -4.24
N GLU A 68 -2.10 -6.60 -3.34
CA GLU A 68 -3.13 -7.14 -2.45
C GLU A 68 -4.42 -6.35 -2.47
N ASN A 69 -5.50 -6.94 -1.98
CA ASN A 69 -6.69 -6.19 -1.63
C ASN A 69 -6.47 -5.50 -0.28
N ASN A 70 -6.57 -4.18 -0.28
CA ASN A 70 -6.30 -3.37 0.91
C ASN A 70 -7.37 -2.29 1.01
N TYR A 71 -8.10 -2.29 2.13
CA TYR A 71 -9.17 -1.34 2.40
C TYR A 71 -8.66 0.10 2.44
N TYR A 72 -7.54 0.34 3.11
CA TYR A 72 -6.96 1.68 3.22
C TYR A 72 -6.48 2.20 1.88
N HIS A 73 -6.04 1.33 0.97
CA HIS A 73 -5.59 1.74 -0.37
C HIS A 73 -6.72 1.75 -1.41
N GLU A 74 -7.99 1.62 -0.97
CA GLU A 74 -9.19 1.59 -1.82
C GLU A 74 -9.09 0.56 -2.97
N LYS A 75 -8.44 -0.58 -2.70
CA LYS A 75 -8.08 -1.56 -3.72
C LYS A 75 -8.72 -2.92 -3.48
N LYS A 76 -9.48 -3.41 -4.46
CA LYS A 76 -10.20 -4.71 -4.42
C LYS A 76 -9.96 -5.61 -5.63
N ASN A 77 -9.11 -5.18 -6.57
CA ASN A 77 -8.88 -5.80 -7.88
C ASN A 77 -7.60 -6.65 -7.95
N ALA A 78 -7.06 -7.14 -6.83
CA ALA A 78 -5.75 -7.82 -6.84
C ALA A 78 -5.71 -9.05 -7.74
N ASP A 79 -6.76 -9.85 -7.71
CA ASP A 79 -6.89 -11.04 -8.55
C ASP A 79 -7.09 -10.71 -10.03
N GLU A 80 -7.64 -9.53 -10.34
CA GLU A 80 -7.86 -9.07 -11.72
C GLU A 80 -6.57 -8.58 -12.37
N ILE A 81 -5.76 -7.82 -11.63
CA ILE A 81 -4.50 -7.25 -12.18
C ILE A 81 -3.36 -8.26 -12.16
N TYR A 82 -3.37 -9.24 -11.26
CA TYR A 82 -2.33 -10.27 -11.17
C TYR A 82 -2.05 -11.03 -12.48
N PRO A 83 -3.05 -11.55 -13.22
CA PRO A 83 -2.82 -12.24 -14.49
C PRO A 83 -2.29 -11.31 -15.59
N MET A 84 -2.49 -10.00 -15.49
CA MET A 84 -2.00 -9.04 -16.50
C MET A 84 -0.48 -8.90 -16.47
N PHE A 85 0.16 -9.13 -15.32
CA PHE A 85 1.62 -9.09 -15.22
C PHE A 85 2.26 -10.29 -15.93
N THR A 86 3.05 -9.98 -16.94
CA THR A 86 3.88 -10.91 -17.70
C THR A 86 5.35 -10.52 -17.56
N ARG A 87 6.21 -11.52 -17.34
CA ARG A 87 7.67 -11.35 -17.24
C ARG A 87 8.26 -10.69 -18.49
N GLY A 88 9.19 -9.76 -18.32
CA GLY A 88 9.87 -9.01 -19.38
C GLY A 88 9.09 -7.82 -19.94
N ASN A 89 7.80 -7.68 -19.62
CA ASN A 89 7.01 -6.51 -20.03
C ASN A 89 7.28 -5.32 -19.11
N LYS A 90 7.11 -4.11 -19.68
CA LYS A 90 7.17 -2.84 -18.96
C LYS A 90 5.77 -2.32 -18.68
N TYR A 91 5.53 -1.87 -17.47
CA TYR A 91 4.23 -1.37 -17.02
C TYR A 91 4.40 0.00 -16.43
N LYS A 92 3.47 0.90 -16.75
CA LYS A 92 3.30 2.12 -15.97
C LYS A 92 2.23 1.86 -14.93
N VAL A 93 2.60 1.90 -13.67
CA VAL A 93 1.74 1.52 -12.56
C VAL A 93 1.59 2.66 -11.57
N LYS A 94 0.42 2.72 -10.96
CA LYS A 94 0.15 3.54 -9.79
C LYS A 94 0.43 2.70 -8.56
N VAL A 95 1.33 3.17 -7.69
CA VAL A 95 1.73 2.49 -6.45
C VAL A 95 1.42 3.36 -5.25
N VAL A 96 1.22 2.71 -4.10
CA VAL A 96 0.94 3.35 -2.81
C VAL A 96 1.75 2.65 -1.73
N GLY A 97 2.20 3.41 -0.73
CA GLY A 97 2.92 2.94 0.44
C GLY A 97 4.39 3.34 0.40
N THR A 98 5.08 3.02 1.49
CA THR A 98 6.53 3.26 1.61
C THR A 98 7.30 1.96 1.43
N TYR A 99 8.35 1.97 0.60
CA TYR A 99 9.25 0.83 0.45
C TYR A 99 10.27 0.81 1.59
N TRP A 100 10.14 -0.17 2.49
CA TRP A 100 11.09 -0.42 3.57
C TRP A 100 11.24 -1.93 3.81
N PRO A 101 12.13 -2.61 3.05
CA PRO A 101 12.20 -4.08 3.03
C PRO A 101 12.64 -4.68 4.36
N SER A 102 13.50 -4.02 5.14
CA SER A 102 13.91 -4.54 6.47
C SER A 102 12.78 -4.58 7.50
N MET A 103 11.66 -3.91 7.23
CA MET A 103 10.44 -3.95 8.05
C MET A 103 9.28 -4.66 7.34
N ASN A 104 9.56 -5.43 6.28
CA ASN A 104 8.56 -6.07 5.41
C ASN A 104 7.49 -5.10 4.88
N ARG A 105 7.83 -3.82 4.71
CA ARG A 105 6.95 -2.82 4.08
C ARG A 105 7.26 -2.74 2.61
N LEU A 106 6.31 -3.15 1.79
CA LEU A 106 6.39 -3.13 0.33
C LEU A 106 5.31 -2.18 -0.21
N ARG A 107 5.57 -1.52 -1.34
CA ARG A 107 4.55 -0.69 -1.99
C ARG A 107 3.50 -1.57 -2.65
N ASN A 108 2.23 -1.21 -2.52
CA ASN A 108 1.13 -1.90 -3.16
C ASN A 108 0.86 -1.29 -4.55
N ILE A 109 0.78 -2.12 -5.59
CA ILE A 109 0.39 -1.68 -6.94
C ILE A 109 -1.13 -1.54 -6.97
N VAL A 110 -1.62 -0.31 -7.04
CA VAL A 110 -3.07 0.01 -7.04
C VAL A 110 -3.69 -0.12 -8.43
N LYS A 111 -2.95 0.28 -9.47
CA LYS A 111 -3.49 0.33 -10.82
C LYS A 111 -2.41 0.12 -11.88
N ILE A 112 -2.78 -0.53 -12.98
CA ILE A 112 -1.99 -0.56 -14.21
C ILE A 112 -2.55 0.52 -15.14
N LEU A 113 -1.69 1.43 -15.59
CA LEU A 113 -2.05 2.52 -16.50
C LEU A 113 -1.68 2.17 -17.94
N GLU A 114 -0.51 1.60 -18.16
CA GLU A 114 0.02 1.25 -19.48
C GLU A 114 0.76 -0.08 -19.45
N ILE A 115 0.71 -0.84 -20.54
CA ILE A 115 1.46 -2.08 -20.77
C ILE A 115 2.25 -1.90 -22.07
N ASN A 116 3.57 -1.96 -22.02
CA ASN A 116 4.48 -1.74 -23.15
C ASN A 116 4.16 -0.46 -23.96
N GLY A 117 3.75 0.61 -23.26
CA GLY A 117 3.38 1.89 -23.88
C GLY A 117 1.95 1.98 -24.43
N VAL A 118 1.16 0.90 -24.32
CA VAL A 118 -0.26 0.91 -24.69
C VAL A 118 -1.11 1.20 -23.44
N PRO A 119 -1.96 2.25 -23.46
CA PRO A 119 -2.81 2.57 -22.31
C PRO A 119 -3.87 1.48 -22.10
N VAL A 120 -4.03 1.05 -20.85
CA VAL A 120 -5.07 0.10 -20.45
C VAL A 120 -6.39 0.85 -20.39
N LYS A 121 -7.37 0.48 -21.22
CA LYS A 121 -8.74 0.99 -21.10
C LYS A 121 -9.29 0.58 -19.75
N GLN A 122 -9.56 1.57 -18.91
CA GLN A 122 -10.17 1.35 -17.61
C GLN A 122 -11.68 1.35 -17.81
N GLU A 123 -12.35 0.24 -17.50
CA GLU A 123 -13.80 0.28 -17.31
C GLU A 123 -14.07 1.18 -16.08
N PRO A 124 -15.08 2.06 -16.15
CA PRO A 124 -15.43 2.89 -15.00
C PRO A 124 -15.77 1.99 -13.82
N ILE A 125 -15.24 2.34 -12.64
CA ILE A 125 -15.53 1.66 -11.38
C ILE A 125 -17.05 1.67 -11.21
N LYS A 126 -17.70 0.50 -11.28
CA LYS A 126 -19.11 0.36 -10.91
C LYS A 126 -19.20 0.66 -9.42
N ILE A 127 -19.82 1.79 -9.10
CA ILE A 127 -20.25 2.10 -7.75
C ILE A 127 -21.62 1.42 -7.63
N ASP A 128 -21.64 0.23 -7.03
CA ASP A 128 -22.87 -0.44 -6.60
C ASP A 128 -23.39 0.19 -5.30
#